data_AF-A0AAU3UNS8-F1
#
_entry.id   AF-A0AAU3UNS8-F1
#
_cell.length_a   1.000
_cell.length_b   1.000
_cell.length_c   1.000
_cell.angle_alpha   90.00
_cell.angle_beta   90.00
_cell.angle_gamma   90.00
#
_symmetry.space_group_name_H-M   'P 1'
#
loop_
_entity.id
_entity.type
_entity.pdbx_description
1 polymer ?
#
loop_
_entity_poly.entity_id
_entity_poly.type
_entity_poly.pdbx_seq_one_letter_code
_entity_poly.pdbx_strand_id
1 'polypeptide(L)'
;MAPAPESSEPFAFTADLWEWQSQTSWFFVSLPEDIADEIEQRFGFAAGGFGSLKVRVTVGVTHWSTSIFPDRKRATYMLPMKKPVRVAEGLQVGDPVSVELRIV
;
A
#
# COMPACT_ATOMS: atom_id res chain seq x y z
N MET A 1 -5.42 -25.42 -16.21
CA MET A 1 -4.77 -24.47 -15.28
C MET A 1 -5.88 -23.87 -14.45
N ALA A 2 -6.16 -24.44 -13.28
CA ALA A 2 -7.16 -23.88 -12.37
C ALA A 2 -6.59 -22.57 -11.79
N PRO A 3 -7.36 -21.48 -11.68
CA PRO A 3 -6.94 -20.38 -10.82
C PRO A 3 -6.86 -20.96 -9.40
N ALA A 4 -5.73 -20.72 -8.73
CA ALA A 4 -5.60 -21.01 -7.31
C ALA A 4 -6.73 -20.29 -6.55
N PRO A 5 -7.17 -20.79 -5.39
CA PRO A 5 -8.07 -20.04 -4.53
C PRO A 5 -7.33 -18.80 -3.99
N GLU A 6 -7.30 -17.73 -4.77
CA GLU A 6 -6.87 -16.41 -4.34
C GLU A 6 -8.01 -15.78 -3.51
N SER A 7 -8.30 -16.33 -2.33
CA SER A 7 -9.35 -15.84 -1.44
C SER A 7 -8.99 -14.52 -0.72
N SER A 8 -8.26 -13.61 -1.38
CA SER A 8 -8.03 -12.25 -0.89
C SER A 8 -8.51 -11.26 -1.93
N GLU A 9 -9.69 -10.71 -1.66
CA GLU A 9 -10.27 -9.62 -2.44
C GLU A 9 -9.33 -8.42 -2.46
N PRO A 10 -9.19 -7.72 -3.59
CA PRO A 10 -8.40 -6.51 -3.66
C PRO A 10 -9.07 -5.38 -2.86
N PHE A 11 -8.29 -4.69 -2.04
CA PHE A 11 -8.67 -3.48 -1.33
C PHE A 11 -8.44 -2.28 -2.25
N ALA A 12 -9.51 -1.66 -2.72
CA ALA A 12 -9.43 -0.44 -3.51
C ALA A 12 -9.72 0.79 -2.64
N PHE A 13 -8.82 1.77 -2.66
CA PHE A 13 -9.01 3.04 -1.96
C PHE A 13 -8.29 4.17 -2.67
N THR A 14 -8.67 5.41 -2.36
CA THR A 14 -7.98 6.61 -2.80
C THR A 14 -7.37 7.30 -1.60
N ALA A 15 -6.09 7.67 -1.69
CA ALA A 15 -5.40 8.37 -0.62
C ALA A 15 -4.30 9.28 -1.17
N ASP A 16 -4.03 10.36 -0.44
CA ASP A 16 -3.08 11.39 -0.87
C ASP A 16 -1.63 10.91 -0.78
N LEU A 17 -0.87 11.16 -1.84
CA LEU A 17 0.56 10.93 -1.85
C LEU A 17 1.26 11.97 -0.96
N TRP A 18 2.03 11.53 0.02
CA TRP A 18 2.81 12.44 0.87
C TRP A 18 4.30 12.10 0.84
N GLU A 19 5.13 13.12 1.03
CA GLU A 19 6.58 12.97 1.11
C GLU A 19 7.01 12.89 2.58
N TRP A 20 7.77 11.85 2.93
CA TRP A 20 8.48 11.79 4.18
C TRP A 20 9.74 12.65 4.11
N GLN A 21 9.75 13.73 4.89
CA GLN A 21 10.90 14.62 5.06
C GLN A 21 12.04 13.91 5.81
N SER A 22 12.94 13.26 5.06
CA SER A 22 14.19 12.66 5.56
C SER A 22 15.34 13.04 4.62
N GLN A 23 16.59 12.63 4.90
CA GLN A 23 17.75 12.91 4.04
C GLN A 23 17.60 12.39 2.59
N THR A 24 16.60 11.56 2.33
CA THR A 24 16.17 11.13 0.99
C THR A 24 14.68 11.37 0.86
N SER A 25 14.22 11.88 -0.29
CA SER A 25 12.79 12.06 -0.57
C SER A 25 12.12 10.69 -0.75
N TRP A 26 11.50 10.20 0.32
CA TRP A 26 10.64 9.02 0.30
C TRP A 26 9.19 9.44 0.17
N PHE A 27 8.41 8.69 -0.59
CA PHE A 27 7.01 9.02 -0.86
C PHE A 27 6.16 7.86 -0.42
N PHE A 28 5.08 8.16 0.27
CA PHE A 28 4.20 7.18 0.89
C PHE A 28 2.76 7.56 0.65
N VAL A 29 1.91 6.55 0.70
CA VAL A 29 0.46 6.68 0.77
C VAL A 29 0.02 6.01 2.06
N SER A 30 -0.82 6.66 2.84
CA SER A 30 -1.42 6.08 4.04
C SER A 30 -2.73 5.42 3.66
N LEU A 31 -2.93 4.19 4.13
CA LEU A 31 -4.20 3.50 3.95
C LEU A 31 -5.29 4.21 4.78
N PRO A 32 -6.56 4.24 4.32
CA PRO A 32 -7.68 4.60 5.17
C PRO A 32 -7.72 3.70 6.40
N GLU A 33 -8.11 4.25 7.55
CA GLU A 33 -8.12 3.53 8.83
C GLU A 33 -8.99 2.27 8.77
N ASP A 34 -10.16 2.33 8.15
CA ASP A 34 -11.06 1.17 8.00
C ASP A 34 -10.41 0.01 7.23
N ILE A 35 -9.70 0.32 6.15
CA ILE A 35 -9.00 -0.68 5.32
C ILE A 35 -7.78 -1.22 6.06
N ALA A 36 -7.05 -0.36 6.76
CA ALA A 36 -5.90 -0.76 7.56
C ALA A 36 -6.31 -1.69 8.71
N ASP A 37 -7.39 -1.37 9.43
CA ASP A 37 -7.95 -2.20 10.50
C ASP A 37 -8.42 -3.55 9.97
N GLU A 38 -9.13 -3.56 8.84
CA GLU A 38 -9.55 -4.81 8.21
C GLU A 38 -8.34 -5.67 7.80
N ILE A 39 -7.30 -5.07 7.23
CA ILE A 39 -6.07 -5.78 6.87
C ILE A 39 -5.35 -6.31 8.12
N GLU A 40 -5.23 -5.52 9.19
CA GLU A 40 -4.60 -5.95 10.43
C GLU A 40 -5.37 -7.11 11.07
N GLN A 41 -6.69 -6.99 11.14
CA GLN A 41 -7.56 -8.00 11.72
C GLN A 41 -7.55 -9.31 10.92
N ARG A 42 -7.58 -9.22 9.59
CA ARG A 42 -7.64 -10.40 8.71
C ARG A 42 -6.27 -11.00 8.43
N PHE A 43 -5.20 -10.21 8.35
CA PHE A 43 -3.89 -10.64 7.86
C PHE A 43 -2.74 -10.31 8.81
N GLY A 44 -2.97 -9.64 9.93
CA GLY A 44 -1.92 -9.31 10.90
C GLY A 44 -1.16 -10.54 11.43
N PHE A 45 -1.79 -11.72 11.44
CA PHE A 45 -1.13 -13.00 11.77
C PHE A 45 -0.08 -13.43 10.73
N ALA A 46 -0.22 -13.00 9.48
CA ALA A 46 0.69 -13.29 8.37
C ALA A 46 1.80 -12.23 8.23
N ALA A 47 1.77 -11.19 9.08
CA ALA A 47 2.76 -10.13 9.06
C ALA A 47 4.15 -10.69 9.44
N GLY A 48 5.14 -10.37 8.63
CA GLY A 48 6.52 -10.79 8.85
C GLY A 48 7.20 -10.03 10.00
N GLY A 49 8.52 -10.15 10.11
CA GLY A 49 9.32 -9.33 11.03
C GLY A 49 8.98 -7.83 10.87
N PHE A 50 8.80 -7.14 12.00
CA PHE A 50 8.34 -5.75 12.09
C PHE A 50 6.85 -5.46 11.74
N GLY A 51 6.02 -6.49 11.55
CA GLY A 51 4.60 -6.31 11.26
C GLY A 51 4.31 -5.94 9.80
N SER A 52 5.28 -6.13 8.90
CA SER A 52 5.13 -5.82 7.48
C SER A 52 4.37 -6.91 6.73
N LEU A 53 3.49 -6.50 5.82
CA LEU A 53 2.71 -7.41 4.97
C LEU A 53 3.13 -7.27 3.52
N LYS A 54 3.33 -8.41 2.84
CA LYS A 54 3.57 -8.41 1.39
C LYS A 54 2.26 -8.16 0.67
N VAL A 55 2.33 -7.25 -0.29
CA VAL A 55 1.19 -6.85 -1.08
C VAL A 55 1.57 -6.71 -2.54
N ARG A 56 0.61 -6.95 -3.42
CA ARG A 56 0.65 -6.52 -4.81
C ARG A 56 -0.22 -5.28 -4.93
N VAL A 57 0.34 -4.25 -5.54
CA VAL A 57 -0.30 -2.95 -5.67
C VAL A 57 -0.46 -2.63 -7.14
N THR A 58 -1.62 -2.09 -7.49
CA THR A 58 -1.95 -1.59 -8.82
C THR A 58 -2.39 -0.14 -8.67
N VAL A 59 -1.76 0.75 -9.42
CA VAL A 59 -2.13 2.17 -9.53
C VAL A 59 -2.22 2.49 -11.01
N GLY A 60 -3.43 2.81 -11.48
CA GLY A 60 -3.71 3.02 -12.90
C GLY A 60 -3.28 1.83 -13.75
N VAL A 61 -2.27 2.00 -14.59
CA VAL A 61 -1.72 0.92 -15.44
C VAL A 61 -0.48 0.25 -14.83
N THR A 62 0.05 0.82 -13.75
CA THR A 62 1.29 0.36 -13.13
C THR A 62 1.00 -0.61 -11.99
N HIS A 63 1.51 -1.83 -12.08
CA HIS A 63 1.40 -2.83 -11.02
C HIS A 63 2.76 -3.32 -10.52
N TRP A 64 2.94 -3.44 -9.21
CA TRP A 64 4.18 -3.93 -8.61
C TRP A 64 3.94 -4.64 -7.29
N SER A 65 4.87 -5.52 -6.92
CA SER A 65 4.89 -6.14 -5.59
C SER A 65 5.73 -5.29 -4.63
N THR A 66 5.20 -5.06 -3.43
CA THR A 66 5.89 -4.35 -2.36
C THR A 66 5.43 -4.84 -0.99
N SER A 67 5.84 -4.16 0.08
CA SER A 67 5.37 -4.44 1.42
C SER A 67 4.81 -3.17 2.03
N ILE A 68 3.68 -3.29 2.72
CA ILE A 68 3.15 -2.22 3.57
C ILE A 68 3.71 -2.37 4.98
N PHE A 69 3.90 -1.23 5.64
CA PHE A 69 4.47 -1.17 6.99
C PHE A 69 3.47 -0.53 7.94
N PRO A 70 3.22 -1.13 9.12
CA PRO A 70 2.31 -0.55 10.10
C PRO A 70 2.94 0.68 10.73
N ASP A 71 2.20 1.79 10.74
CA ASP A 71 2.50 2.99 11.49
C ASP A 71 1.78 2.95 12.84
N ARG A 72 2.50 2.59 13.90
CA ARG A 72 1.94 2.51 15.26
C ARG A 72 1.48 3.85 15.83
N LYS A 73 1.92 4.98 15.27
CA LYS A 73 1.52 6.30 15.76
C LYS A 73 0.16 6.72 15.21
N ARG A 74 -0.15 6.30 13.99
CA ARG A 74 -1.38 6.64 13.26
C ARG A 74 -2.34 5.46 13.11
N ALA A 75 -2.02 4.30 13.69
CA ALA A 75 -2.81 3.07 13.61
C ALA A 75 -3.24 2.73 12.16
N THR A 76 -2.33 2.94 11.19
CA THR A 76 -2.59 2.68 9.78
C THR A 76 -1.39 2.00 9.13
N TYR A 77 -1.55 1.51 7.90
CA TYR A 77 -0.44 1.04 7.08
C TYR A 77 0.06 2.13 6.13
N MET A 78 1.37 2.16 5.93
CA MET A 78 2.04 3.02 4.96
C MET A 78 2.51 2.18 3.77
N LEU A 79 2.09 2.60 2.58
CA LEU A 79 2.50 2.05 1.30
C LEU A 79 3.63 2.91 0.70
N PRO A 80 4.85 2.38 0.54
CA PRO A 80 5.91 3.10 -0.16
C PRO A 80 5.64 3.22 -1.66
N MET A 81 5.70 4.45 -2.17
CA MET A 81 5.52 4.80 -3.58
C MET A 81 6.86 5.03 -4.28
N LYS A 82 7.24 4.06 -5.12
CA LYS A 82 8.49 4.11 -5.88
C LYS A 82 8.48 5.29 -6.87
N LYS A 83 9.64 5.91 -7.07
CA LYS A 83 9.83 6.95 -8.10
C LYS A 83 9.31 6.57 -9.50
N PRO A 84 9.62 5.39 -10.06
CA PRO A 84 9.11 5.01 -11.39
C PRO A 84 7.59 4.98 -11.48
N VAL A 85 6.88 4.57 -10.42
CA VAL A 85 5.40 4.56 -10.39
C VAL A 85 4.86 5.98 -10.48
N ARG A 86 5.40 6.89 -9.66
CA ARG A 86 4.97 8.29 -9.65
C ARG A 86 5.25 8.98 -10.98
N VAL A 87 6.38 8.67 -11.62
CA VAL A 87 6.72 9.22 -12.94
C VAL A 87 5.83 8.64 -14.04
N ALA A 88 5.50 7.35 -13.98
CA ALA A 88 4.63 6.70 -14.97
C ALA A 88 3.19 7.24 -14.91
N GLU A 89 2.66 7.42 -13.71
CA GLU A 89 1.28 7.89 -13.48
C GLU A 89 1.17 9.42 -13.32
N GLY A 90 2.30 10.16 -13.36
CA GLY A 90 2.32 11.62 -13.24
C GLY A 90 1.99 12.17 -11.84
N LEU A 91 2.13 11.37 -10.79
CA LEU A 91 1.69 11.70 -9.43
C LEU A 91 2.63 12.67 -8.71
N GLN A 92 2.04 13.64 -8.02
CA GLN A 92 2.73 14.65 -7.20
C GLN A 92 2.33 14.57 -5.72
N VAL A 93 3.11 15.19 -4.84
CA VAL A 93 2.76 15.29 -3.42
C VAL A 93 1.45 16.07 -3.26
N GLY A 94 0.52 15.50 -2.50
CA GLY A 94 -0.84 16.01 -2.30
C GLY A 94 -1.84 15.56 -3.36
N ASP A 95 -1.42 14.75 -4.34
CA ASP A 95 -2.31 14.24 -5.37
C ASP A 95 -3.04 12.98 -4.89
N PRO A 96 -4.35 12.84 -5.15
CA PRO A 96 -5.13 11.68 -4.76
C PRO A 96 -4.76 10.46 -5.64
N VAL A 97 -4.22 9.42 -5.02
CA VAL A 97 -3.81 8.20 -5.72
C VAL A 97 -4.85 7.11 -5.52
N SER A 98 -5.44 6.62 -6.62
CA SER A 98 -6.27 5.42 -6.60
C SER A 98 -5.40 4.17 -6.57
N VAL A 99 -5.46 3.46 -5.46
CA VAL A 99 -4.63 2.28 -5.17
C VAL A 99 -5.53 1.06 -5.04
N GLU A 100 -5.20 0.02 -5.78
CA GLU A 100 -5.75 -1.32 -5.57
C GLU A 100 -4.67 -2.20 -4.96
N LEU A 101 -4.96 -2.78 -3.79
CA LEU A 101 -4.00 -3.52 -2.98
C LEU A 101 -4.50 -4.94 -2.74
N ARG A 102 -3.67 -5.93 -3.05
CA ARG A 102 -3.96 -7.35 -2.81
C ARG A 102 -2.90 -7.94 -1.88
N ILE A 103 -3.32 -8.60 -0.81
CA ILE A 103 -2.41 -9.34 0.07
C ILE A 103 -1.91 -10.60 -0.65
N VAL A 104 -0.60 -10.90 -0.56
CA VAL A 104 0.05 -12.05 -1.23
C VAL A 104 0.88 -12.91 -0.28
#